data_AF-A0A811PMI6-F1
#
_entry.id   AF-A0A811PMI6-F1
#
_cell.length_a   1.000
_cell.length_b   1.000
_cell.length_c   1.000
_cell.angle_alpha   90.00
_cell.angle_beta   90.00
_cell.angle_gamma   90.00
#
_symmetry.space_group_name_H-M   'P 1'
#
loop_
_entity.id
_entity.type
_entity.pdbx_description
1 polymer ?
#
loop_
_entity_poly.entity_id
_entity_poly.type
_entity_poly.pdbx_seq_one_letter_code
_entity_poly.pdbx_strand_id
1 'polypeptide(L)'
;MEQWENNYYISAIAGSTNGSSLVVMSKGTPYTQQSYKVSESFPYKWINKKWKEGFHVTSMTTAGSRWGVVMSRNSGYTEQVVNTILNS
;
A
#
# COMPACT_ATOMS: atom_id res chain seq x y z
N MET A 1 4.77 -5.47 -12.97
CA MET A 1 6.18 -5.05 -12.91
C MET A 1 6.54 -4.14 -14.07
N GLU A 2 6.14 -4.46 -15.31
CA GLU A 2 6.39 -3.64 -16.50
C GLU A 2 6.01 -2.15 -16.38
N GLN A 3 4.90 -1.82 -15.69
CA GLN A 3 4.48 -0.42 -15.57
C GLN A 3 5.29 0.39 -14.54
N TRP A 4 5.90 -0.26 -13.54
CA TRP A 4 6.82 0.43 -12.62
C TRP A 4 8.10 0.88 -13.34
N GLU A 5 8.62 0.05 -14.26
CA GLU A 5 9.75 0.42 -15.12
C GLU A 5 9.41 1.61 -16.02
N ASN A 6 8.13 1.79 -16.33
CA ASN A 6 7.61 2.94 -17.06
C ASN A 6 7.29 4.14 -16.16
N ASN A 7 7.70 4.18 -14.89
CA ASN A 7 7.39 5.25 -13.92
C ASN A 7 5.91 5.42 -13.59
N TYR A 8 5.09 4.38 -13.74
CA TYR A 8 3.77 4.35 -13.12
C TYR A 8 3.87 3.81 -11.69
N TYR A 9 3.15 4.44 -10.77
CA TYR A 9 3.04 3.99 -9.39
C TYR A 9 1.58 3.74 -9.03
N ILE A 10 1.31 2.74 -8.19
CA ILE A 10 -0.05 2.51 -7.67
C ILE A 10 -0.48 3.75 -6.89
N SER A 11 -1.56 4.38 -7.34
CA SER A 11 -2.18 5.56 -6.72
C SER A 11 -3.44 5.18 -5.95
N ALA A 12 -4.10 4.09 -6.33
CA ALA A 12 -5.23 3.52 -5.60
C ALA A 12 -5.27 2.00 -5.74
N ILE A 13 -5.77 1.32 -4.70
CA ILE A 13 -6.09 -0.10 -4.72
C ILE A 13 -7.50 -0.33 -4.17
N ALA A 14 -8.24 -1.25 -4.77
CA ALA A 14 -9.52 -1.72 -4.28
C ALA A 14 -9.56 -3.25 -4.35
N GLY A 15 -10.27 -3.86 -3.41
CA GLY A 15 -10.44 -5.31 -3.33
C GLY A 15 -11.89 -5.67 -3.10
N SER A 16 -12.24 -6.91 -3.47
CA SER A 16 -13.59 -7.45 -3.35
C SER A 16 -13.60 -8.67 -2.43
N THR A 17 -14.77 -8.99 -1.88
CA THR A 17 -14.98 -10.15 -1.00
C THR A 17 -14.74 -11.48 -1.71
N ASN A 18 -14.82 -11.52 -3.05
CA ASN A 18 -14.51 -12.71 -3.85
C ASN A 18 -13.00 -12.96 -4.03
N GLY A 19 -12.13 -12.18 -3.38
CA GLY A 19 -10.68 -12.33 -3.44
C GLY A 19 -10.01 -11.61 -4.61
N SER A 20 -10.77 -10.94 -5.48
CA SER A 20 -10.20 -10.12 -6.56
C SER A 20 -9.70 -8.76 -6.04
N SER A 21 -8.74 -8.18 -6.76
CA SER A 21 -8.21 -6.84 -6.49
C SER A 21 -7.91 -6.10 -7.79
N LEU A 22 -8.09 -4.79 -7.76
CA LEU A 22 -7.84 -3.88 -8.87
C LEU A 22 -6.93 -2.75 -8.37
N VAL A 23 -6.02 -2.30 -9.23
CA VAL A 23 -5.13 -1.17 -8.95
C VAL A 23 -5.27 -0.12 -10.04
N VAL A 24 -5.22 1.14 -9.64
CA VAL A 24 -4.96 2.25 -10.56
C VAL A 24 -3.49 2.63 -10.41
N MET A 25 -2.79 2.75 -11.53
CA MET A 25 -1.43 3.26 -11.56
C MET A 25 -1.36 4.56 -12.34
N SER A 26 -0.59 5.53 -11.84
CA SER A 26 -0.52 6.88 -12.39
C SER A 26 0.93 7.32 -12.61
N LYS A 27 1.16 8.12 -13.64
CA LYS A 27 2.39 8.88 -13.89
C LYS A 27 2.25 10.29 -13.34
N GLY A 28 3.38 10.95 -13.06
CA GLY A 28 3.40 12.31 -12.50
C GLY A 28 3.06 12.37 -11.02
N THR A 29 3.05 11.23 -10.32
CA THR A 29 3.03 11.21 -8.87
C THR A 29 4.39 11.69 -8.34
N PRO A 30 4.46 12.22 -7.10
CA PRO A 30 5.74 12.52 -6.49
C PRO A 30 6.51 11.26 -6.09
N TYR A 31 5.92 10.06 -6.20
CA TYR A 31 6.51 8.84 -5.66
C TYR A 31 7.80 8.47 -6.38
N THR A 32 8.83 8.09 -5.63
CA THR A 32 10.13 7.70 -6.19
C THR A 32 10.37 6.19 -6.11
N GLN A 33 9.82 5.53 -5.10
CA GLN A 33 9.89 4.08 -4.91
C GLN A 33 8.58 3.60 -4.29
N GLN A 34 8.18 2.37 -4.62
CA GLN A 34 6.98 1.77 -4.08
C GLN A 34 7.25 0.32 -3.65
N SER A 35 6.58 -0.10 -2.59
CA SER A 35 6.60 -1.46 -2.07
C SER A 35 5.18 -1.84 -1.70
N TYR A 36 4.80 -3.09 -1.96
CA TYR A 36 3.50 -3.60 -1.55
C TYR A 36 3.64 -4.90 -0.76
N LYS A 37 2.63 -5.21 0.05
CA LYS A 37 2.53 -6.50 0.74
C LYS A 37 1.10 -7.01 0.73
N VAL A 38 0.96 -8.28 0.39
CA VAL A 38 -0.25 -9.07 0.60
C VAL A 38 -0.05 -9.96 1.82
N SER A 39 -1.02 -10.01 2.72
CA SER A 39 -0.92 -10.82 3.94
C SER A 39 -2.30 -11.24 4.46
N GLU A 40 -2.41 -12.42 5.06
CA GLU A 40 -3.65 -12.90 5.70
C GLU A 40 -3.90 -12.23 7.07
N SER A 41 -2.88 -11.62 7.66
CA SER A 41 -2.96 -10.85 8.90
C SER A 41 -2.56 -9.40 8.66
N PHE A 42 -3.05 -8.46 9.46
CA PHE A 42 -2.66 -7.06 9.33
C PHE A 42 -1.12 -6.90 9.49
N PRO A 43 -0.39 -6.40 8.47
CA PRO A 43 1.07 -6.53 8.41
C PRO A 43 1.83 -5.43 9.19
N TYR A 44 1.46 -5.17 10.45
CA TYR A 44 2.01 -4.06 11.25
C TYR A 44 3.54 -4.08 11.37
N LYS A 45 4.15 -5.25 11.61
CA LYS A 45 5.62 -5.39 11.69
C LYS A 45 6.32 -4.96 10.40
N TRP A 46 5.72 -5.23 9.25
CA TRP A 46 6.27 -4.85 7.95
C TRP A 46 6.11 -3.34 7.69
N ILE A 47 4.95 -2.77 8.05
CA ILE A 47 4.70 -1.32 7.97
C ILE A 47 5.74 -0.56 8.81
N ASN A 48 5.95 -0.99 10.06
CA ASN A 48 6.96 -0.38 10.94
C ASN A 48 8.38 -0.43 10.37
N LYS A 49 8.75 -1.55 9.73
CA LYS A 49 10.04 -1.66 9.07
C LYS A 49 10.13 -0.67 7.90
N LYS A 50 9.07 -0.58 7.09
CA LYS A 50 9.01 0.29 5.91
C LYS A 50 9.00 1.78 6.25
N TRP A 51 8.35 2.19 7.35
CA TRP A 51 8.46 3.56 7.87
C TRP A 51 9.91 3.95 8.17
N LYS A 52 10.69 3.05 8.81
CA LYS A 52 12.13 3.29 9.06
C LYS A 52 12.96 3.37 7.78
N GLU A 53 12.46 2.80 6.68
CA GLU A 53 13.06 2.89 5.34
C GLU A 53 12.54 4.11 4.56
N GLY A 54 11.77 5.02 5.18
CA GLY A 54 11.23 6.23 4.56
C GLY A 54 10.02 6.03 3.65
N PHE A 55 9.42 4.84 3.64
CA PHE A 55 8.16 4.58 2.95
C PHE A 55 6.98 4.92 3.86
N HIS A 56 5.89 5.42 3.28
CA HIS A 56 4.62 5.64 3.99
C HIS A 56 3.49 4.90 3.30
N VAL A 57 2.47 4.47 4.06
CA VAL A 57 1.26 3.86 3.48
C VAL A 57 0.56 4.90 2.62
N THR A 58 0.35 4.59 1.34
CA THR A 58 -0.37 5.48 0.40
C THR A 58 -1.68 4.90 -0.08
N SER A 59 -1.87 3.58 0.02
CA SER A 59 -3.16 2.94 -0.27
C SER A 59 -3.25 1.57 0.41
N MET A 60 -4.45 1.14 0.76
CA MET A 60 -4.68 -0.14 1.44
C MET A 60 -6.09 -0.65 1.13
N THR A 61 -6.22 -1.96 1.03
CA THR A 61 -7.51 -2.65 0.84
C THR A 61 -7.52 -3.99 1.56
N THR A 62 -8.70 -4.60 1.63
CA THR A 62 -8.87 -6.03 1.84
C THR A 62 -9.43 -6.70 0.58
N ALA A 63 -9.08 -7.96 0.34
CA ALA A 63 -9.70 -8.82 -0.68
C ALA A 63 -9.91 -10.20 -0.08
N GLY A 64 -11.16 -10.60 0.10
CA GLY A 64 -11.51 -11.70 1.01
C GLY A 64 -10.96 -11.46 2.41
N SER A 65 -10.19 -12.41 2.94
CA SER A 65 -9.50 -12.33 4.24
C SER A 65 -8.10 -11.71 4.19
N ARG A 66 -7.64 -11.27 3.01
CA ARG A 66 -6.27 -10.78 2.82
C ARG A 66 -6.21 -9.26 2.82
N TRP A 67 -5.17 -8.73 3.43
CA TRP A 67 -4.76 -7.33 3.35
C TRP A 67 -3.88 -7.12 2.13
N GLY A 68 -4.11 -6.03 1.40
CA GLY A 68 -3.20 -5.46 0.43
C GLY A 68 -2.77 -4.08 0.88
N VAL A 69 -1.48 -3.88 1.14
CA VAL A 69 -0.92 -2.59 1.59
C VAL A 69 0.09 -2.11 0.58
N VAL A 70 -0.05 -0.85 0.13
CA VAL A 70 0.89 -0.16 -0.73
C VAL A 70 1.56 0.95 0.06
N MET A 71 2.89 1.00 0.02
CA MET A 71 3.69 2.05 0.62
C MET A 71 4.61 2.69 -0.42
N SER A 72 4.76 4.00 -0.36
CA SER A 72 5.57 4.77 -1.32
C SER A 72 6.53 5.73 -0.61
N ARG A 73 7.71 5.97 -1.20
CA ARG A 73 8.62 7.06 -0.82
C ARG A 73 8.20 8.35 -1.51
N ASN A 74 8.58 9.49 -0.91
CA ASN A 74 8.22 10.82 -1.39
C ASN A 74 6.70 11.03 -1.53
N SER A 75 5.94 10.52 -0.56
CA SER A 75 4.49 10.71 -0.51
C SER A 75 4.06 12.09 -0.02
N GLY A 76 4.99 12.89 0.52
CA GLY A 76 4.70 14.13 1.23
C GLY A 76 4.24 13.94 2.68
N TYR A 77 4.16 12.69 3.15
CA TYR A 77 3.81 12.38 4.54
C TYR A 77 5.06 12.37 5.42
N THR A 78 4.92 12.84 6.66
CA THR A 78 6.00 12.92 7.66
C THR A 78 5.71 12.03 8.86
N GLU A 79 4.46 12.03 9.34
CA GLU A 79 3.98 11.22 10.45
C GLU A 79 2.73 10.46 10.02
N GLN A 80 2.64 9.18 10.39
CA GLN A 80 1.52 8.33 10.02
C GLN A 80 1.24 7.33 11.14
N VAL A 81 -0.04 7.09 11.39
CA VAL A 81 -0.52 6.03 12.28
C VAL A 81 -1.41 5.10 11.46
N VAL A 82 -1.31 3.80 11.72
CA VAL A 82 -2.27 2.81 11.24
C VAL A 82 -2.94 2.15 12.44
N ASN A 83 -4.26 2.04 12.41
CA ASN A 83 -5.02 1.42 13.47
C ASN A 83 -6.16 0.57 12.90
N THR A 84 -6.54 -0.50 13.59
CA THR A 84 -7.68 -1.33 13.24
C THR A 84 -8.81 -0.99 14.21
N ILE A 85 -9.89 -0.39 13.69
CA ILE A 85 -11.01 0.11 14.52
C ILE A 85 -11.99 -1.02 14.87
N LEU A 86 -11.97 -2.13 14.12
CA LEU A 86 -12.82 -3.29 14.37
C LEU A 86 -12.00 -4.41 15.00
N ASN A 87 -11.93 -4.39 16.33
CA ASN A 87 -11.66 -5.56 17.15
C ASN A 87 -12.72 -5.57 18.26
N SER A 88 -13.80 -6.32 18.05
CA SER A 88 -14.77 -6.70 19.09
C SER A 88 -15.04 -8.19 18.96
#